data_AF-A0A914RP58-F1
#
_entry.id   AF-A0A914RP58-F1
#
_cell.length_a   1.000
_cell.length_b   1.000
_cell.length_c   1.000
_cell.angle_alpha   90.00
_cell.angle_beta   90.00
_cell.angle_gamma   90.00
#
_symmetry.space_group_name_H-M   'P 1'
#
loop_
_entity.id
_entity.type
_entity.pdbx_description
1 polymer ?
#
loop_
_entity_poly.entity_id
_entity_poly.type
_entity_poly.pdbx_seq_one_letter_code
_entity_poly.pdbx_strand_id
1 'polypeptide(L)'
;MLIVKVCEQLEEAGNVERLAAFLWTVSHQPYGEEVSNVLRANESVLRAKALVCFHMGNFQEMYRILESHKFTNGSHSKLQAMWQEAHYQEAEKLRGRSLLREWYLQDPYPNPSKKKELASKTGLTAMQVGNWFKNRRQRDRAAAAKNK
;
A
#
# COMPACT_ATOMS: atom_id res chain seq x y z
N MET A 1 -26.86 -1.76 14.61
CA MET A 1 -26.66 -0.29 14.56
C MET A 1 -26.49 0.17 13.12
N LEU A 2 -26.91 1.39 12.78
CA LEU A 2 -26.92 1.91 11.40
C LEU A 2 -25.53 1.91 10.75
N ILE A 3 -24.48 2.33 11.48
CA ILE A 3 -23.11 2.43 10.97
C ILE A 3 -22.58 1.08 10.46
N VAL A 4 -22.79 0.02 11.25
CA VAL A 4 -22.36 -1.34 10.90
C VAL A 4 -23.02 -1.80 9.60
N LYS A 5 -24.34 -1.62 9.49
CA LYS A 5 -25.10 -2.00 8.29
C LYS A 5 -24.63 -1.23 7.05
N VAL A 6 -24.33 0.06 7.18
CA VAL A 6 -23.82 0.87 6.06
C VAL A 6 -22.43 0.41 5.63
N CYS A 7 -21.53 0.08 6.57
CA CYS A 7 -20.22 -0.49 6.26
C CYS A 7 -20.35 -1.81 5.48
N GLU A 8 -21.19 -2.73 5.97
CA GLU A 8 -21.42 -4.03 5.33
C GLU A 8 -21.98 -3.87 3.90
N GLN A 9 -22.99 -3.02 3.72
CA GLN A 9 -23.59 -2.76 2.42
C GLN A 9 -22.61 -2.15 1.42
N LEU A 10 -21.84 -1.14 1.83
CA LEU A 10 -20.87 -0.50 0.94
C LEU A 10 -19.71 -1.42 0.59
N GLU A 11 -19.30 -2.27 1.53
CA GLU A 11 -18.28 -3.29 1.30
C GLU A 11 -18.77 -4.39 0.34
N GLU A 12 -19.98 -4.91 0.52
CA GLU A 12 -20.59 -5.92 -0.36
C GLU A 12 -20.82 -5.37 -1.77
N ALA A 13 -21.21 -4.11 -1.89
CA ALA A 13 -21.36 -3.42 -3.17
C ALA A 13 -20.02 -3.11 -3.86
N GLY A 14 -18.87 -3.31 -3.18
CA GLY A 14 -17.55 -2.98 -3.70
C GLY A 14 -17.30 -1.49 -3.87
N ASN A 15 -18.14 -0.62 -3.30
CA ASN A 15 -18.02 0.83 -3.44
C ASN A 15 -17.08 1.42 -2.38
N VAL A 16 -15.78 1.15 -2.54
CA VAL A 16 -14.76 1.50 -1.56
C VAL A 16 -14.58 3.02 -1.42
N GLU A 17 -14.80 3.80 -2.48
CA GLU A 17 -14.71 5.26 -2.43
C GLU A 17 -15.80 5.87 -1.54
N ARG A 18 -17.05 5.41 -1.69
CA ARG A 18 -18.14 5.85 -0.79
C ARG A 18 -17.92 5.35 0.64
N LEU A 19 -17.37 4.15 0.80
CA LEU A 19 -17.02 3.62 2.12
C LEU A 19 -15.96 4.49 2.80
N ALA A 20 -14.93 4.92 2.07
CA ALA A 20 -13.89 5.81 2.58
C ALA A 20 -14.47 7.17 3.01
N ALA A 21 -15.32 7.77 2.17
CA ALA A 21 -15.98 9.03 2.50
C ALA A 21 -16.87 8.90 3.74
N PHE A 22 -17.66 7.82 3.82
CA PHE A 22 -18.50 7.53 4.98
C PHE A 22 -17.68 7.36 6.25
N LEU A 23 -16.63 6.52 6.23
CA LEU A 23 -15.76 6.27 7.37
C LEU A 23 -15.01 7.52 7.83
N TRP A 24 -14.61 8.39 6.90
CA TRP A 24 -14.02 9.68 7.21
C TRP A 24 -15.01 10.55 7.99
N THR A 25 -16.23 10.72 7.48
CA THR A 25 -17.27 11.53 8.13
C THR A 25 -17.58 11.01 9.54
N VAL A 26 -17.82 9.70 9.70
CA VAL A 26 -18.14 9.12 11.02
C VAL A 26 -16.93 9.05 11.97
N SER A 27 -15.71 9.31 11.52
CA SER A 27 -14.56 9.39 12.43
C SER A 27 -14.35 10.80 12.97
N HIS A 28 -14.96 11.83 12.36
CA HIS A 28 -14.74 13.24 12.69
C HIS A 28 -15.96 13.93 13.32
N GLN A 29 -17.06 13.20 13.49
CA GLN A 29 -18.26 13.71 14.14
C GLN A 29 -18.21 13.42 15.65
N PRO A 30 -18.70 14.34 16.50
CA PRO A 30 -18.76 14.11 17.94
C PRO A 30 -19.91 13.17 18.25
N TYR A 31 -19.60 11.90 18.52
CA TYR A 31 -20.59 10.91 18.95
C TYR A 31 -20.48 10.58 20.44
N GLY A 32 -21.54 9.99 20.97
CA GLY A 32 -21.51 9.38 22.30
C GLY A 32 -20.51 8.22 22.39
N GLU A 33 -20.19 7.82 23.62
CA GLU A 33 -19.22 6.76 23.93
C GLU A 33 -19.58 5.42 23.26
N GLU A 34 -20.87 5.10 23.18
CA GLU A 34 -21.37 3.86 22.55
C GLU A 34 -20.95 3.75 21.07
N VAL A 35 -21.18 4.81 20.29
CA VAL A 35 -20.79 4.86 18.88
C VAL A 35 -19.27 4.85 18.74
N SER A 36 -18.57 5.57 19.61
CA SER A 36 -17.09 5.58 19.63
C SER A 36 -16.52 4.19 19.90
N ASN A 37 -17.16 3.39 20.75
CA ASN A 37 -16.79 2.00 21.01
C ASN A 37 -17.02 1.12 19.78
N VAL A 38 -18.16 1.30 19.08
CA VAL A 38 -18.45 0.59 17.83
C VAL A 38 -17.40 0.90 16.77
N LEU A 39 -17.04 2.17 16.60
CA LEU A 39 -16.04 2.59 15.62
C LEU A 39 -14.65 2.02 15.91
N ARG A 40 -14.34 1.71 17.18
CA ARG A 40 -13.04 1.20 17.63
C ARG A 40 -12.96 -0.33 17.68
N ALA A 41 -14.05 -1.02 17.96
CA ALA A 41 -14.01 -2.45 18.29
C ALA A 41 -14.91 -3.33 17.43
N ASN A 42 -15.86 -2.77 16.67
CA ASN A 42 -16.76 -3.59 15.86
C ASN A 42 -16.03 -4.18 14.65
N GLU A 43 -16.10 -5.51 14.52
CA GLU A 43 -15.41 -6.25 13.48
C GLU A 43 -15.73 -5.77 12.06
N SER A 44 -17.01 -5.59 11.72
CA SER A 44 -17.43 -5.12 10.39
C SER A 44 -16.88 -3.72 10.08
N VAL A 45 -16.84 -2.83 11.07
CA VAL A 45 -16.25 -1.49 10.91
C VAL A 45 -14.73 -1.57 10.75
N LEU A 46 -14.04 -2.41 11.53
CA LEU A 46 -12.58 -2.59 11.43
C LEU A 46 -12.17 -3.20 10.10
N ARG A 47 -12.92 -4.20 9.61
CA ARG A 47 -12.74 -4.80 8.28
C ARG A 47 -12.92 -3.76 7.17
N ALA A 48 -13.99 -2.96 7.25
CA ALA A 48 -14.23 -1.87 6.31
C ALA A 48 -13.10 -0.82 6.32
N LYS A 49 -12.58 -0.44 7.49
CA LYS A 49 -11.42 0.45 7.62
C LYS A 49 -10.17 -0.16 6.97
N ALA A 50 -9.87 -1.42 7.25
CA ALA A 50 -8.73 -2.11 6.64
C ALA A 50 -8.84 -2.16 5.11
N LEU A 51 -10.03 -2.41 4.57
CA LEU A 51 -10.30 -2.39 3.13
C LEU A 51 -10.06 -1.00 2.51
N VAL A 52 -10.51 0.06 3.17
CA VAL A 52 -10.24 1.43 2.73
C VAL A 52 -8.74 1.73 2.75
N CYS A 53 -8.03 1.36 3.81
CA CYS A 53 -6.58 1.52 3.91
C CYS A 53 -5.84 0.80 2.77
N PHE A 54 -6.25 -0.43 2.45
CA PHE A 54 -5.71 -1.18 1.31
C PHE A 54 -5.91 -0.44 -0.01
N HIS A 55 -7.13 0.00 -0.30
CA HIS A 55 -7.46 0.70 -1.55
C HIS A 55 -6.75 2.05 -1.69
N MET A 56 -6.50 2.75 -0.58
CA MET A 56 -5.74 4.00 -0.56
C MET A 56 -4.21 3.78 -0.60
N GLY A 57 -3.74 2.52 -0.59
CA GLY A 57 -2.31 2.18 -0.53
C GLY A 57 -1.66 2.48 0.82
N ASN A 58 -2.45 2.75 1.86
CA ASN A 58 -1.98 2.94 3.23
C ASN A 58 -1.85 1.58 3.95
N PHE A 59 -0.90 0.77 3.48
CA PHE A 59 -0.73 -0.60 3.98
C PHE A 59 -0.28 -0.64 5.45
N GLN A 60 0.47 0.35 5.91
CA GLN A 60 0.92 0.44 7.32
C GLN A 60 -0.26 0.53 8.30
N GLU A 61 -1.26 1.37 7.99
CA GLU A 61 -2.48 1.45 8.80
C GLU A 61 -3.28 0.14 8.72
N MET A 62 -3.39 -0.43 7.53
CA MET A 62 -4.07 -1.70 7.32
C MET A 62 -3.44 -2.79 8.21
N TYR A 63 -2.12 -2.94 8.19
CA TYR A 63 -1.41 -3.93 9.01
C TYR A 63 -1.68 -3.70 10.50
N ARG A 64 -1.59 -2.45 10.97
CA ARG A 64 -1.87 -2.12 12.37
C ARG A 64 -3.28 -2.54 12.79
N ILE A 65 -4.29 -2.28 11.97
CA ILE A 65 -5.67 -2.68 12.27
C ILE A 65 -5.76 -4.20 12.42
N LEU A 66 -5.16 -4.95 11.48
CA LEU A 66 -5.23 -6.41 11.42
C LEU A 66 -4.44 -7.10 12.54
N GLU A 67 -3.33 -6.52 12.97
CA GLU A 67 -2.51 -7.04 14.07
C GLU A 67 -3.08 -6.71 15.46
N SER A 68 -3.74 -5.55 15.59
CA SER A 68 -4.22 -5.06 16.90
C SER A 68 -5.55 -5.65 17.34
N HIS A 69 -6.27 -6.35 16.46
CA HIS A 69 -7.63 -6.85 16.74
C HIS A 69 -7.78 -8.33 16.40
N LYS A 70 -8.70 -9.00 17.09
CA LYS A 70 -9.11 -10.38 16.78
C LYS A 70 -10.32 -10.33 15.87
N PHE A 71 -10.24 -11.08 14.78
CA PHE A 71 -11.32 -11.24 13.81
C PHE A 71 -11.89 -12.65 13.89
N THR A 72 -13.17 -12.81 13.59
CA THR A 72 -13.79 -14.13 13.45
C THR A 72 -13.29 -14.85 12.21
N ASN A 73 -13.43 -16.18 12.20
CA ASN A 73 -13.04 -17.03 11.07
C ASN A 73 -13.72 -16.64 9.76
N GLY A 74 -14.94 -16.07 9.82
CA GLY A 74 -15.66 -15.61 8.63
C GLY A 74 -14.95 -14.49 7.87
N SER A 75 -14.20 -13.64 8.59
CA SER A 75 -13.43 -12.53 7.99
C SER A 75 -12.02 -12.95 7.55
N HIS A 76 -11.46 -14.04 8.09
CA HIS A 76 -10.05 -14.40 7.90
C HIS A 76 -9.65 -14.54 6.44
N SER A 77 -10.42 -15.27 5.63
CA SER A 77 -10.05 -15.51 4.23
C SER A 77 -9.88 -14.19 3.45
N LYS A 78 -10.78 -13.22 3.67
CA LYS A 78 -10.73 -11.92 2.99
C LYS A 78 -9.55 -11.08 3.49
N LEU A 79 -9.37 -11.03 4.80
CA LEU A 79 -8.29 -10.24 5.42
C LEU A 79 -6.91 -10.79 5.10
N GLN A 80 -6.75 -12.11 5.06
CA GLN A 80 -5.52 -12.77 4.65
C GLN A 80 -5.19 -12.52 3.18
N ALA A 81 -6.18 -12.63 2.28
CA ALA A 81 -5.96 -12.33 0.86
C ALA A 81 -5.48 -10.88 0.67
N MET A 82 -6.12 -9.93 1.36
CA MET A 82 -5.75 -8.52 1.34
C MET A 82 -4.34 -8.27 1.92
N TRP A 83 -3.99 -8.93 3.03
CA TRP A 83 -2.67 -8.87 3.64
C TRP A 83 -1.57 -9.36 2.68
N GLN A 84 -1.78 -10.53 2.06
CA GLN A 84 -0.80 -11.11 1.12
C GLN A 84 -0.62 -10.25 -0.12
N GLU A 85 -1.73 -9.74 -0.68
CA GLU A 85 -1.69 -8.86 -1.84
C GLU A 85 -0.95 -7.55 -1.54
N ALA A 86 -1.18 -6.94 -0.38
CA ALA A 86 -0.46 -5.73 0.03
C ALA A 86 1.05 -5.94 0.09
N HIS A 87 1.50 -7.03 0.73
CA HIS A 87 2.92 -7.38 0.77
C HIS A 87 3.50 -7.69 -0.61
N TYR A 88 2.74 -8.36 -1.47
CA TYR A 88 3.15 -8.59 -2.84
C TYR A 88 3.37 -7.27 -3.59
N GLN A 89 2.44 -6.31 -3.47
CA GLN A 89 2.60 -4.99 -4.07
C GLN A 89 3.80 -4.21 -3.52
N GLU A 90 4.09 -4.30 -2.22
CA GLU A 90 5.28 -3.70 -1.62
C GLU A 90 6.57 -4.34 -2.14
N ALA A 91 6.63 -5.67 -2.19
CA ALA A 91 7.76 -6.41 -2.72
C ALA A 91 7.99 -6.09 -4.21
N GLU A 92 6.92 -6.01 -5.00
CA GLU A 92 6.98 -5.67 -6.42
C GLU A 92 7.56 -4.29 -6.66
N LYS A 93 7.19 -3.29 -5.83
CA LYS A 93 7.78 -1.94 -5.89
C LYS A 93 9.29 -1.94 -5.62
N LEU A 94 9.78 -2.92 -4.84
CA LEU A 94 11.19 -3.06 -4.47
C LEU A 94 11.96 -3.99 -5.41
N ARG A 95 11.28 -4.71 -6.30
CA ARG A 95 11.88 -5.69 -7.22
C ARG A 95 13.04 -5.07 -8.00
N GLY A 96 14.17 -5.78 -8.03
CA GLY A 96 15.37 -5.38 -8.76
C GLY A 96 16.14 -4.19 -8.20
N ARG A 97 15.65 -3.48 -7.17
CA ARG A 97 16.31 -2.26 -6.67
C ARG A 97 17.71 -2.52 -6.10
N SER A 98 17.93 -3.65 -5.43
CA SER A 98 19.24 -4.01 -4.86
C SER A 98 20.29 -4.18 -5.96
N LEU A 99 20.00 -5.04 -6.94
CA LEU A 99 20.89 -5.29 -8.08
C LEU A 99 21.16 -4.03 -8.90
N LEU A 100 20.13 -3.21 -9.16
CA LEU A 100 20.32 -1.94 -9.87
C LEU A 100 21.21 -0.96 -9.08
N ARG A 101 21.09 -0.91 -7.74
CA ARG A 101 21.95 -0.08 -6.89
C ARG A 101 23.40 -0.55 -6.90
N GLU A 102 23.62 -1.85 -6.76
CA GLU A 102 24.96 -2.44 -6.83
C GLU A 102 25.62 -2.10 -8.16
N TRP A 103 24.91 -2.28 -9.26
CA TRP A 103 25.45 -2.00 -10.59
C TRP A 103 25.68 -0.51 -10.83
N TYR A 104 24.82 0.36 -10.30
CA TYR A 104 24.97 1.80 -10.40
C TYR A 104 26.27 2.32 -9.78
N LEU A 105 26.77 1.68 -8.72
CA LEU A 105 28.05 2.03 -8.10
C LEU A 105 29.24 1.72 -9.02
N GLN A 106 29.07 0.76 -9.95
CA GLN A 106 30.09 0.38 -10.92
C GLN A 106 30.02 1.24 -12.19
N ASP A 107 28.82 1.36 -12.78
CA ASP A 107 28.59 2.16 -13.98
C ASP A 107 27.19 2.82 -13.96
N PRO A 108 27.12 4.14 -13.71
CA PRO A 108 25.87 4.90 -13.75
C PRO A 108 25.22 5.04 -15.13
N TYR A 109 25.91 4.63 -16.21
CA TYR A 109 25.51 4.82 -17.61
C TYR A 109 25.54 3.52 -18.43
N PRO A 110 24.76 2.48 -18.06
CA PRO A 110 24.74 1.22 -18.79
C PRO A 110 24.32 1.40 -20.26
N ASN A 111 24.98 0.65 -21.15
CA ASN A 111 24.61 0.57 -22.56
C ASN A 111 23.30 -0.25 -22.76
N PRO A 112 22.67 -0.21 -23.96
CA PRO A 112 21.40 -0.90 -24.21
C PRO A 112 21.43 -2.41 -23.95
N SER A 113 22.51 -3.10 -24.31
CA SER A 113 22.68 -4.54 -24.07
C SER A 113 22.71 -4.84 -22.57
N LYS A 114 23.42 -4.03 -21.78
CA LYS A 114 23.48 -4.20 -20.33
C LYS A 114 22.14 -3.92 -19.66
N LYS A 115 21.38 -2.93 -20.15
CA LYS A 115 20.01 -2.68 -19.67
C LYS A 115 19.09 -3.89 -19.90
N LYS A 116 19.21 -4.58 -21.04
CA LYS A 116 18.46 -5.82 -21.31
C LYS A 116 18.87 -6.95 -20.36
N GLU A 117 20.16 -7.10 -20.08
CA GLU A 117 20.64 -8.11 -19.12
C GLU A 117 20.11 -7.82 -17.70
N LEU A 118 20.20 -6.57 -17.24
CA LEU A 118 19.67 -6.16 -15.93
C LEU A 118 18.16 -6.34 -15.86
N ALA A 119 17.42 -6.04 -16.93
CA ALA A 119 15.99 -6.30 -17.02
C ALA A 119 15.68 -7.79 -16.83
N SER A 120 16.39 -8.68 -17.53
CA SER A 120 16.24 -10.13 -17.39
C SER A 120 16.54 -10.63 -15.98
N LYS A 121 17.56 -10.08 -15.31
CA LYS A 121 17.94 -10.48 -13.94
C LYS A 121 17.01 -9.95 -12.85
N THR A 122 16.39 -8.79 -13.10
CA THR A 122 15.52 -8.12 -12.12
C THR A 122 14.04 -8.45 -12.29
N GLY A 123 13.63 -9.02 -13.41
CA GLY A 123 12.22 -9.17 -13.77
C GLY A 123 11.54 -7.84 -14.14
N LEU A 124 12.31 -6.76 -14.33
CA LEU A 124 11.82 -5.47 -14.79
C LEU A 124 11.90 -5.40 -16.32
N THR A 125 11.14 -4.49 -16.92
CA THR A 125 11.31 -4.14 -18.34
C THR A 125 12.57 -3.30 -18.55
N ALA A 126 13.16 -3.38 -19.75
CA ALA A 126 14.31 -2.55 -20.11
C ALA A 126 14.02 -1.03 -19.98
N MET A 127 12.77 -0.63 -20.19
CA MET A 127 12.31 0.75 -19.97
C MET A 127 12.32 1.13 -18.48
N GLN A 128 11.80 0.27 -17.60
CA GLN A 128 11.83 0.49 -16.15
C GLN A 128 13.26 0.60 -15.63
N VAL A 129 14.17 -0.27 -16.09
CA VAL A 129 15.60 -0.18 -15.79
C VAL A 129 16.18 1.16 -16.27
N GLY A 130 15.92 1.55 -17.53
CA GLY A 130 16.38 2.82 -18.09
C GLY A 130 15.89 4.04 -17.29
N ASN A 131 14.61 4.06 -16.92
CA ASN A 131 14.01 5.11 -16.10
C ASN A 131 14.61 5.15 -14.70
N TRP A 132 14.88 3.99 -14.09
CA TRP A 132 15.50 3.91 -12.77
C TRP A 132 16.88 4.59 -12.76
N PHE A 133 17.75 4.27 -13.73
CA PHE A 133 19.08 4.89 -13.85
C PHE A 133 18.98 6.41 -14.09
N LYS A 134 18.08 6.84 -14.98
CA LYS A 134 17.82 8.27 -15.25
C LYS A 134 17.42 9.01 -13.96
N ASN A 135 16.44 8.48 -13.24
CA ASN A 135 15.91 9.09 -12.02
C ASN A 135 16.92 9.05 -10.87
N ARG A 136 17.78 8.03 -10.80
CA ARG A 136 18.87 7.97 -9.81
C ARG A 136 19.89 9.08 -10.04
N ARG A 137 20.38 9.26 -11.27
CA ARG A 137 21.30 10.36 -11.61
C ARG A 137 20.70 11.75 -11.37
N GLN A 138 19.40 11.93 -11.60
CA GLN A 138 18.71 13.19 -11.27
C GLN A 138 18.71 13.47 -9.76
N ARG A 139 18.44 12.46 -8.93
CA ARG A 139 18.48 12.59 -7.46
C ARG A 139 19.88 12.92 -6.95
N ASP A 140 20.91 12.27 -7.49
CA ASP A 140 22.30 12.51 -7.07
C ASP A 140 22.76 13.93 -7.45
N ARG A 141 22.39 14.43 -8.64
CA ARG A 141 22.64 15.83 -9.03
C ARG A 141 21.90 16.83 -8.14
N ALA A 142 20.63 16.56 -7.82
CA ALA A 142 19.85 17.42 -6.94
C ALA A 142 20.41 17.44 -5.50
N ALA A 143 20.91 16.31 -5.00
CA ALA A 143 21.56 16.22 -3.70
C ALA A 143 22.89 17.00 -3.69
N ALA A 144 23.71 16.87 -4.73
CA ALA A 144 24.96 17.63 -4.87
C ALA A 144 24.72 19.14 -4.93
N ALA A 145 23.65 19.59 -5.60
CA ALA A 145 23.29 21.00 -5.68
C ALA A 145 22.79 21.61 -4.36
N LYS A 146 22.23 20.81 -3.46
CA LYS A 146 21.78 21.26 -2.12
C LYS A 146 22.92 21.38 -1.11
N ASN A 147 24.05 20.74 -1.36
CA ASN A 147 25.23 20.73 -0.49
C ASN A 147 26.28 21.77 -0.90
N LYS A 148 25.93 22.70 -1.79
CA LYS A 148 26.77 23.78 -2.31
C LYS A 148 26.12 25.12 -1.99
#